data_AF-A0A355RAI8-F1
#
_entry.id   AF-A0A355RAI8-F1
#
_cell.length_a   1.000
_cell.length_b   1.000
_cell.length_c   1.000
_cell.angle_alpha   90.00
_cell.angle_beta   90.00
_cell.angle_gamma   90.00
#
_symmetry.space_group_name_H-M   'P 1'
#
loop_
_entity.id
_entity.type
_entity.pdbx_description
1 polymer ?
#
loop_
_entity_poly.entity_id
_entity_poly.type
_entity_poly.pdbx_seq_one_letter_code
_entity_poly.pdbx_strand_id
1 'polypeptide(L)' 'LSNIVEKSLGSIVKSGSGAIQGVLGPGERVNRKGLIFCATPASDFVCGTLQLAAGMNLHVFTTGRGTPYGLAMAPVVKV' A
#
# COMPACT_ATOMS: atom_id res chain seq x y z
N LEU A 1 2.36 -22.57 10.46
CA LEU A 1 1.62 -22.42 9.19
C LEU A 1 0.38 -21.59 9.51
N SER A 2 0.36 -20.30 9.16
CA SER A 2 -0.83 -19.45 9.39
C SER A 2 -1.77 -19.54 8.18
N ASN A 3 -3.08 -19.47 8.42
CA ASN A 3 -4.07 -19.60 7.36
C ASN A 3 -4.00 -18.38 6.40
N ILE A 4 -4.13 -18.61 5.10
CA ILE A 4 -4.15 -17.53 4.09
C ILE A 4 -5.29 -16.54 4.37
N VAL A 5 -6.44 -17.03 4.84
CA VAL A 5 -7.60 -16.21 5.18
C VAL A 5 -7.27 -15.28 6.34
N GLU A 6 -6.68 -15.82 7.42
CA GLU A 6 -6.27 -15.05 8.60
C GLU A 6 -5.26 -13.95 8.24
N LYS A 7 -4.25 -14.28 7.42
CA LYS A 7 -3.27 -13.30 6.94
C LYS A 7 -3.89 -12.21 6.06
N SER A 8 -4.87 -12.58 5.24
CA SER A 8 -5.59 -11.65 4.38
C SER A 8 -6.46 -10.70 5.20
N LEU A 9 -7.15 -11.23 6.22
CA LEU A 9 -7.93 -10.45 7.17
C LEU A 9 -7.05 -9.45 7.94
N GLY A 10 -5.88 -9.87 8.45
CA GLY A 10 -4.96 -8.94 9.10
C GLY A 10 -4.41 -7.87 8.16
N SER A 11 -4.26 -8.19 6.87
CA SER A 11 -3.75 -7.24 5.87
C SER A 11 -4.76 -6.15 5.51
N ILE A 12 -6.06 -6.47 5.45
CA ILE A 12 -7.12 -5.53 5.08
C ILE A 12 -7.40 -4.50 6.18
N VAL A 13 -7.04 -4.76 7.44
CA VAL A 13 -7.25 -3.81 8.56
C VAL A 13 -6.63 -2.44 8.28
N LYS A 14 -5.57 -2.37 7.46
CA LYS A 14 -4.95 -1.10 7.03
C LYS A 14 -5.90 -0.17 6.26
N SER A 15 -6.97 -0.68 5.64
CA SER A 15 -7.97 0.16 4.97
C SER A 15 -8.92 0.86 5.93
N GLY A 16 -8.91 0.48 7.22
CA GLY A 16 -9.88 0.96 8.19
C GLY A 16 -11.31 0.58 7.82
N SER A 17 -12.28 1.40 8.23
CA SER A 17 -13.73 1.20 8.02
C SER A 17 -14.33 2.11 6.94
N GLY A 18 -13.52 2.90 6.24
CA GLY A 18 -13.99 3.81 5.19
C GLY A 18 -14.47 3.07 3.94
N ALA A 19 -15.44 3.64 3.23
CA ALA A 19 -15.90 3.09 1.96
C ALA A 19 -14.85 3.27 0.86
N ILE A 20 -14.58 2.20 0.09
CA ILE A 20 -13.68 2.24 -1.07
C ILE A 20 -14.31 3.11 -2.15
N GLN A 21 -13.66 4.22 -2.47
CA GLN A 21 -14.13 5.21 -3.45
C GLN A 21 -13.62 4.93 -4.87
N GLY A 22 -12.72 3.99 -5.06
CA GLY A 22 -12.21 3.64 -6.37
C GLY A 22 -11.16 2.53 -6.34
N VAL A 23 -10.92 1.95 -7.51
CA VAL A 23 -9.90 0.94 -7.77
C VAL A 23 -9.03 1.44 -8.90
N LEU A 24 -7.72 1.30 -8.77
CA LEU A 24 -6.73 1.67 -9.78
C LEU A 24 -5.93 0.45 -10.21
N GLY A 25 -5.69 0.34 -11.51
CA GLY A 25 -4.74 -0.60 -12.09
C GLY A 25 -3.27 -0.18 -11.87
N PRO A 26 -2.32 -1.10 -12.09
CA PRO A 26 -0.89 -0.77 -12.05
C PRO A 26 -0.53 0.40 -12.99
N GLY A 27 0.04 1.47 -12.44
CA GLY A 27 0.52 2.63 -13.20
C GLY A 27 -0.55 3.71 -13.45
N GLU A 28 -1.79 3.51 -13.02
CA GLU A 28 -2.83 4.52 -13.11
C GLU A 28 -2.69 5.59 -12.02
N ARG A 29 -3.05 6.83 -12.36
CA ARG A 29 -2.97 7.98 -11.45
C ARG A 29 -4.30 8.21 -10.72
N VAL A 30 -4.23 8.51 -9.42
CA VAL A 30 -5.40 8.87 -8.62
C VAL A 30 -6.01 10.17 -9.14
N ASN A 31 -7.33 10.18 -9.38
CA ASN A 31 -8.10 11.34 -9.84
C ASN A 31 -9.19 11.78 -8.86
N ARG A 32 -9.35 11.11 -7.72
CA ARG A 32 -10.38 11.38 -6.71
C ARG A 32 -9.86 11.22 -5.29
N LYS A 33 -10.53 11.89 -4.35
CA LYS A 33 -10.22 11.80 -2.92
C LYS A 33 -10.99 10.64 -2.27
N GLY A 34 -10.45 10.13 -1.16
CA GLY A 34 -11.04 9.05 -0.37
C GLY A 34 -10.14 7.81 -0.30
N LEU A 35 -10.68 6.69 0.16
CA LEU A 35 -9.98 5.41 0.21
C LEU A 35 -9.95 4.80 -1.19
N ILE A 36 -8.77 4.74 -1.80
CA ILE A 36 -8.56 4.18 -3.15
C ILE A 36 -7.73 2.91 -3.06
N PHE A 37 -8.22 1.84 -3.65
CA PHE A 37 -7.49 0.58 -3.74
C PHE A 37 -6.58 0.58 -4.97
N CYS A 38 -5.28 0.68 -4.77
CA CYS A 38 -4.29 0.59 -5.85
C CYS A 38 -3.84 -0.86 -6.02
N ALA A 39 -4.29 -1.52 -7.10
CA ALA A 39 -3.93 -2.89 -7.40
C ALA A 39 -2.46 -2.97 -7.82
N THR A 40 -1.60 -3.36 -6.87
CA THR A 40 -0.15 -3.46 -7.07
C THR A 40 0.36 -4.83 -6.59
N PRO A 41 1.44 -5.37 -7.18
CA PRO A 41 2.07 -6.57 -6.64
C PRO A 41 2.59 -6.36 -5.23
N ALA A 42 2.61 -7.40 -4.40
CA ALA A 42 3.02 -7.32 -3.00
C ALA A 42 4.54 -7.13 -2.77
N SER A 43 5.35 -7.13 -3.82
CA SER A 43 6.80 -6.89 -3.72
C SER A 43 7.09 -5.45 -3.33
N ASP A 44 7.78 -5.21 -2.23
CA ASP A 44 7.93 -3.89 -1.58
C ASP A 44 8.35 -2.75 -2.53
N PHE A 45 9.37 -2.98 -3.37
CA PHE A 45 9.85 -1.97 -4.32
C PHE A 45 8.90 -1.77 -5.50
N VAL A 46 8.23 -2.82 -5.96
CA VAL A 46 7.25 -2.72 -7.06
C VAL A 46 6.00 -2.00 -6.57
N CYS A 47 5.49 -2.39 -5.40
CA CYS A 47 4.36 -1.77 -4.71
C CYS A 47 4.59 -0.27 -4.50
N GLY A 48 5.71 0.08 -3.85
CA GLY A 48 6.05 1.47 -3.57
C GLY A 48 6.21 2.33 -4.83
N THR A 49 6.83 1.78 -5.89
CA THR A 49 6.98 2.49 -7.17
C THR A 49 5.64 2.75 -7.84
N LEU A 50 4.74 1.76 -7.86
CA LEU A 50 3.41 1.93 -8.45
C LEU A 50 2.52 2.86 -7.64
N GLN A 51 2.62 2.83 -6.31
CA GLN A 51 1.92 3.80 -5.45
C GLN A 51 2.47 5.22 -5.65
N LEU A 52 3.77 5.38 -5.86
CA LEU A 52 4.37 6.66 -6.24
C LEU A 52 3.84 7.13 -7.61
N ALA A 53 3.78 6.24 -8.61
CA ALA A 53 3.19 6.53 -9.91
C ALA A 53 1.71 6.93 -9.81
N ALA A 54 0.98 6.34 -8.86
CA ALA A 54 -0.40 6.70 -8.55
C ALA A 54 -0.55 8.10 -7.91
N GLY A 55 0.55 8.70 -7.42
CA GLY A 55 0.59 10.05 -6.85
C GLY A 55 0.77 10.09 -5.32
N MET A 56 1.26 9.02 -4.70
CA MET A 56 1.55 8.97 -3.27
C MET A 56 2.68 9.94 -2.86
N ASN A 57 2.48 10.70 -1.78
CA ASN A 57 3.48 11.63 -1.23
C ASN A 57 4.08 11.15 0.11
N LEU A 58 3.53 10.10 0.73
CA LEU A 58 3.97 9.51 1.99
C LEU A 58 3.62 8.02 1.98
N HIS A 59 4.55 7.16 2.36
CA HIS A 59 4.31 5.72 2.49
C HIS A 59 4.40 5.29 3.95
N VAL A 60 3.32 4.72 4.50
CA VAL A 60 3.35 4.05 5.81
C VAL A 60 3.59 2.56 5.58
N PHE A 61 4.72 2.04 6.05
CA PHE A 61 5.18 0.68 5.82
C PHE A 61 5.28 -0.10 7.14
N THR A 62 4.28 -0.92 7.42
CA THR A 62 4.24 -1.76 8.64
C THR A 62 5.09 -3.02 8.48
N THR A 63 6.02 -3.28 9.39
CA THR A 63 6.90 -4.46 9.33
C THR A 63 7.28 -5.00 10.69
N GLY A 64 7.10 -6.31 10.89
CA GLY A 64 7.63 -7.02 12.05
C GLY A 64 9.11 -7.41 11.94
N ARG A 65 9.79 -6.99 10.86
CA ARG A 65 11.21 -7.28 10.56
C ARG A 65 11.99 -5.99 10.34
N GLY A 66 13.27 -5.98 10.71
CA GLY A 66 14.19 -4.84 10.53
C GLY A 66 14.63 -4.61 9.08
N THR A 67 13.69 -4.38 8.17
CA THR A 67 13.99 -4.18 6.74
C THR A 67 14.62 -2.81 6.46
N PRO A 68 15.66 -2.74 5.60
CA PRO A 68 16.25 -1.49 5.15
C PRO A 68 15.39 -0.77 4.09
N TYR A 69 14.22 -1.29 3.72
CA TYR A 69 13.33 -0.71 2.70
C TYR A 69 13.13 0.81 2.86
N GLY A 70 13.12 1.53 1.74
CA GLY A 70 12.89 2.97 1.67
C GLY A 70 12.72 3.42 0.22
N LEU A 71 12.13 4.60 0.04
CA LEU A 71 11.95 5.23 -1.26
C LEU A 71 12.62 6.61 -1.24
N ALA A 72 13.36 6.95 -2.30
CA ALA A 72 14.00 8.26 -2.41
C ALA A 72 12.98 9.37 -2.72
N MET A 73 11.89 9.02 -3.44
CA MET A 73 10.92 9.98 -3.96
C MET A 73 9.81 10.36 -2.98
N ALA A 74 9.63 9.60 -1.90
CA ALA A 74 8.64 9.87 -0.86
C ALA A 74 9.14 9.38 0.50
N PRO A 75 8.90 10.13 1.58
CA PRO A 75 9.21 9.67 2.93
C PRO A 75 8.48 8.36 3.24
N VAL A 76 9.22 7.42 3.84
CA VAL A 76 8.70 6.13 4.28
C VAL A 76 8.72 6.09 5.81
N VAL A 77 7.53 6.04 6.41
CA VAL A 77 7.35 5.88 7.86
C VAL A 77 7.21 4.39 8.14
N LYS A 78 8.22 3.83 8.81
CA LYS A 78 8.20 2.43 9.24
C LYS A 78 7.51 2.31 10.60
N VAL A 79 6.62 1.34 10.74
CA VAL A 79 5.86 1.05 11.96
C VAL A 79 5.99 -0.42 12.32
#